data_AF-A0A0N1G2I2-F1
#
_entry.id   AF-A0A0N1G2I2-F1
#
_cell.length_a   1.000
_cell.length_b   1.000
_cell.length_c   1.000
_cell.angle_alpha   90.00
_cell.angle_beta   90.00
_cell.angle_gamma   90.00
#
_symmetry.space_group_name_H-M   'P 1'
#
loop_
_entity.id
_entity.type
_entity.pdbx_description
1 polymer ?
#
loop_
_entity_poly.entity_id
_entity_poly.type
_entity_poly.pdbx_seq_one_letter_code
_entity_poly.pdbx_strand_id
1 'polypeptide(L)'
;MLVRASSFTVDLGEGGYLIGFIDDYEYPKEMPFGWRCGPATDAGAVVLTTTDTGPLQLTVQVHDTPPAPETGAEWEPAEEISLQADLPALYVATLEQGDILDAWPDDEPPLEFPFSSDGSDWVRMRLYCHADDPEPGIGDHGERHLVQLWPAPHTPPVHPDITEADRQARAAYAADMAMPVEDYSTTYTDTYHGEQDGQ
;
A
#
# COMPACT_ATOMS: atom_id res chain seq x y z
N MET A 1 -15.38 4.75 18.96
CA MET A 1 -14.94 3.77 19.97
C MET A 1 -14.23 2.65 19.24
N LEU A 2 -13.09 2.21 19.77
CA LEU A 2 -12.37 1.07 19.22
C LEU A 2 -13.22 -0.21 19.36
N VAL A 3 -13.42 -0.90 18.24
CA VAL A 3 -14.21 -2.14 18.14
C VAL A 3 -13.29 -3.35 18.05
N ARG A 4 -12.28 -3.29 17.17
CA ARG A 4 -11.28 -4.34 16.95
C ARG A 4 -9.94 -3.73 16.62
N ALA A 5 -8.86 -4.45 16.90
CA ALA A 5 -7.53 -4.11 16.44
C ALA A 5 -6.74 -5.37 16.17
N SER A 6 -5.78 -5.29 15.23
CA SER A 6 -4.72 -6.28 15.04
C SER A 6 -3.40 -5.53 14.88
N SER A 7 -2.33 -6.14 15.36
CA SER A 7 -0.97 -5.59 15.33
C SER A 7 0.00 -6.71 14.98
N PHE A 8 0.71 -6.55 13.88
CA PHE A 8 1.62 -7.56 13.35
C PHE A 8 2.78 -6.91 12.60
N THR A 9 3.81 -7.70 12.32
CA THR A 9 4.98 -7.26 11.57
C THR A 9 4.90 -7.79 10.15
N VAL A 10 5.20 -6.93 9.19
CA VAL A 10 5.25 -7.26 7.77
C VAL A 10 6.67 -6.96 7.27
N ASP A 11 7.29 -7.91 6.57
CA ASP A 11 8.55 -7.65 5.87
C ASP A 11 8.24 -7.01 4.52
N LEU A 12 8.78 -5.82 4.28
CA LEU A 12 8.48 -5.04 3.09
C LEU A 12 9.62 -5.06 2.09
N GLY A 13 9.23 -5.07 0.81
CA GLY A 13 10.08 -4.67 -0.31
C GLY A 13 9.89 -3.18 -0.66
N GLU A 14 10.61 -2.73 -1.69
CA GLU A 14 10.66 -1.33 -2.14
C GLU A 14 9.31 -0.75 -2.62
N GLY A 15 8.30 -1.60 -2.83
CA GLY A 15 6.99 -1.20 -3.34
C GLY A 15 5.97 -0.75 -2.27
N GLY A 16 6.26 -0.96 -0.98
CA GLY A 16 5.29 -0.74 0.09
C GLY A 16 4.21 -1.84 0.16
N TYR A 17 2.96 -1.47 0.48
CA TYR A 17 1.87 -2.43 0.60
C TYR A 17 0.52 -1.88 0.10
N LEU A 18 -0.37 -2.80 -0.27
CA LEU A 18 -1.78 -2.57 -0.55
C LEU A 18 -2.61 -2.85 0.70
N ILE A 19 -3.66 -2.06 0.89
CA ILE A 19 -4.64 -2.23 1.96
C ILE A 19 -6.02 -1.87 1.44
N GLY A 20 -7.02 -2.73 1.67
CA GLY A 20 -8.35 -2.47 1.15
C GLY A 20 -9.38 -3.55 1.42
N PHE A 21 -10.59 -3.30 0.94
CA PHE A 21 -11.72 -4.24 0.97
C PHE A 21 -11.85 -4.95 -0.38
N ILE A 22 -10.72 -5.43 -0.90
CA ILE A 22 -10.59 -6.09 -2.21
C ILE A 22 -9.53 -7.20 -2.12
N ASP A 23 -9.74 -8.31 -2.84
CA ASP A 23 -8.82 -9.47 -2.90
C ASP A 23 -8.16 -9.64 -4.29
N ASP A 24 -8.63 -8.92 -5.30
CA ASP A 24 -8.02 -8.82 -6.63
C ASP A 24 -7.04 -7.64 -6.68
N TYR A 25 -5.84 -7.88 -6.16
CA TYR A 25 -4.80 -6.87 -6.15
C TYR A 25 -4.19 -6.69 -7.53
N GLU A 26 -4.34 -5.49 -8.08
CA GLU A 26 -3.55 -5.02 -9.20
C GLU A 26 -2.51 -4.01 -8.70
N TYR A 27 -1.35 -3.97 -9.36
CA TYR A 27 -0.43 -2.85 -9.14
C TYR A 27 -1.15 -1.54 -9.43
N PRO A 28 -0.99 -0.52 -8.56
CA PRO A 28 -1.61 0.77 -8.77
C PRO A 28 -1.14 1.36 -10.10
N LYS A 29 -2.06 1.93 -10.86
CA LYS A 29 -1.77 2.60 -12.15
C LYS A 29 -0.87 3.83 -11.96
N GLU A 30 -0.93 4.44 -10.78
CA GLU A 30 -0.10 5.56 -10.36
C GLU A 30 0.23 5.38 -8.88
N MET A 31 1.52 5.43 -8.54
CA MET A 31 1.97 5.42 -7.15
C MET A 31 1.77 6.81 -6.53
N PRO A 32 1.48 6.93 -5.23
CA PRO A 32 1.09 8.19 -4.59
C PRO A 32 2.30 9.09 -4.28
N PHE A 33 3.33 9.14 -5.13
CA PHE A 33 4.59 9.84 -4.86
C PHE A 33 4.36 11.25 -4.32
N GLY A 34 4.91 11.62 -3.17
CA GLY A 34 4.62 12.89 -2.50
C GLY A 34 3.53 12.84 -1.43
N TRP A 35 2.90 11.68 -1.26
CA TRP A 35 2.05 11.29 -0.14
C TRP A 35 2.45 9.87 0.28
N ARG A 36 2.16 9.49 1.52
CA ARG A 36 2.34 8.12 2.01
C ARG A 36 1.25 7.20 1.50
N CYS A 37 0.06 7.72 1.23
CA CYS A 37 -1.09 6.91 0.85
C CYS A 37 -1.79 7.47 -0.38
N GLY A 38 -2.33 6.60 -1.23
CA GLY A 38 -3.26 7.02 -2.28
C GLY A 38 -4.14 5.89 -2.80
N PRO A 39 -5.19 6.22 -3.58
CA PRO A 39 -6.10 5.22 -4.12
C PRO A 39 -5.39 4.35 -5.16
N ALA A 40 -5.44 3.02 -4.98
CA ALA A 40 -5.13 2.06 -6.04
C ALA A 40 -6.40 1.74 -6.85
N THR A 41 -7.54 1.62 -6.14
CA THR A 41 -8.90 1.48 -6.66
C THR A 41 -9.86 2.27 -5.75
N ASP A 42 -11.17 2.20 -5.99
CA ASP A 42 -12.16 2.76 -5.05
C ASP A 42 -12.18 1.97 -3.72
N ALA A 43 -11.86 0.67 -3.74
CA ALA A 43 -11.89 -0.22 -2.58
C ALA A 43 -10.51 -0.48 -1.94
N GLY A 44 -9.42 -0.03 -2.55
CA GLY A 44 -8.06 -0.28 -2.10
C GLY A 44 -7.14 0.93 -2.23
N ALA A 45 -6.20 1.04 -1.29
CA ALA A 45 -5.15 2.04 -1.27
C ALA A 45 -3.77 1.36 -1.35
N VAL A 46 -2.83 2.07 -1.94
CA VAL A 46 -1.40 1.79 -1.83
C VAL A 46 -0.80 2.69 -0.76
N VAL A 47 0.06 2.12 0.07
CA VAL A 47 0.82 2.81 1.10
C VAL A 47 2.31 2.64 0.85
N LEU A 48 2.98 3.78 0.69
CA LEU A 48 4.42 3.89 0.60
C LEU A 48 5.04 3.92 1.99
N THR A 49 6.15 3.22 2.12
CA THR A 49 6.92 3.17 3.36
C THR A 49 7.93 4.31 3.41
N THR A 50 8.37 4.62 4.62
CA THR A 50 9.46 5.57 4.85
C THR A 50 10.80 4.97 4.50
N THR A 51 10.96 3.67 4.73
CA THR A 51 12.18 2.93 4.51
C THR A 51 12.02 1.98 3.32
N ASP A 52 13.12 1.76 2.59
CA ASP A 52 13.09 1.00 1.33
C ASP A 52 12.78 -0.48 1.55
N THR A 53 13.41 -1.12 2.53
CA THR A 53 13.19 -2.54 2.84
C THR A 53 13.41 -2.82 4.31
N GLY A 54 12.62 -3.74 4.87
CA GLY A 54 12.74 -4.14 6.26
C GLY A 54 11.41 -4.42 6.94
N PRO A 55 11.46 -4.74 8.26
CA PRO A 55 10.26 -4.99 9.03
C PRO A 55 9.49 -3.69 9.29
N LEU A 56 8.20 -3.71 9.00
CA LEU A 56 7.22 -2.69 9.41
C LEU A 56 6.35 -3.24 10.51
N GLN A 57 6.25 -2.52 11.63
CA GLN A 57 5.20 -2.76 12.62
C GLN A 57 3.89 -2.11 12.15
N LEU A 58 2.94 -2.91 11.68
CA LEU A 58 1.61 -2.44 11.29
C LEU A 58 0.62 -2.64 12.43
N THR A 59 -0.18 -1.62 12.72
CA THR A 59 -1.33 -1.71 13.62
C THR A 59 -2.57 -1.21 12.89
N VAL A 60 -3.60 -2.04 12.81
CA VAL A 60 -4.89 -1.71 12.21
C VAL A 60 -5.95 -1.65 13.30
N GLN A 61 -6.72 -0.57 13.34
CA GLN A 61 -7.78 -0.33 14.30
C GLN A 61 -9.11 -0.05 13.59
N VAL A 62 -10.15 -0.76 13.99
CA VAL A 62 -11.52 -0.55 13.53
C VAL A 62 -12.31 0.17 14.61
N HIS A 63 -12.94 1.27 14.24
CA HIS A 63 -13.77 2.10 15.11
C HIS A 63 -15.20 2.18 14.58
N ASP A 64 -16.17 2.33 15.49
CA ASP A 64 -17.57 2.57 15.13
C ASP A 64 -17.87 4.03 14.76
N THR A 65 -16.95 4.93 15.08
CA THR A 65 -17.06 6.39 14.96
C THR A 65 -15.67 6.98 14.79
N PRO A 66 -15.54 8.20 14.23
CA PRO A 66 -14.24 8.82 14.02
C PRO A 66 -13.43 8.90 15.33
N PRO A 67 -12.24 8.29 15.41
CA PRO A 67 -11.39 8.39 16.59
C PRO A 67 -10.80 9.81 16.70
N ALA A 68 -10.49 10.20 17.94
CA ALA A 68 -9.72 11.41 18.19
C ALA A 68 -8.36 11.29 17.47
N PRO A 69 -7.85 12.37 16.85
CA PRO A 69 -6.53 12.33 16.23
C PRO A 69 -5.45 11.98 17.25
N GLU A 70 -4.49 11.17 16.86
CA GLU A 70 -3.25 11.01 17.62
C GLU A 70 -2.52 12.36 17.69
N THR A 71 -2.10 12.73 18.89
CA THR A 71 -1.40 14.00 19.17
C THR A 71 0.05 13.80 19.60
N GLY A 72 0.54 12.56 19.56
CA GLY A 72 1.93 12.24 19.84
C GLY A 72 2.85 12.95 18.84
N ALA A 73 3.95 13.52 19.34
CA ALA A 73 4.96 14.15 18.47
C ALA A 73 5.77 13.11 17.69
N GLU A 74 5.60 11.83 18.02
CA GLU A 74 6.19 10.68 17.35
C GLU A 74 5.43 10.21 16.10
N TRP A 75 4.40 10.93 15.63
CA TRP A 75 3.71 10.58 14.39
C TRP A 75 3.89 11.68 13.36
N GLU A 76 4.11 11.28 12.11
CA GLU A 76 3.96 12.19 10.98
C GLU A 76 2.50 12.68 10.89
N PRO A 77 2.24 13.84 10.25
CA PRO A 77 0.90 14.30 9.96
C PRO A 77 0.06 13.22 9.26
N ALA A 78 -1.14 12.99 9.77
CA ALA A 78 -2.00 11.92 9.25
C ALA A 78 -2.45 12.18 7.81
N GLU A 79 -2.59 11.10 7.06
CA GLU A 79 -3.28 11.09 5.77
C GLU A 79 -4.61 10.38 5.89
N GLU A 80 -5.63 10.86 5.17
CA GLU A 80 -6.94 10.23 5.17
C GLU A 80 -7.49 10.03 3.76
N ILE A 81 -8.11 8.87 3.53
CA ILE A 81 -8.73 8.49 2.26
C ILE A 81 -10.03 7.73 2.54
N SER A 82 -10.99 7.80 1.62
CA SER A 82 -12.20 6.99 1.67
C SER A 82 -12.01 5.73 0.82
N LEU A 83 -12.40 4.58 1.35
CA LEU A 83 -12.38 3.28 0.68
C LEU A 83 -13.80 2.74 0.60
N GLN A 84 -14.17 2.20 -0.55
CA GLN A 84 -15.41 1.47 -0.76
C GLN A 84 -15.30 0.08 -0.14
N ALA A 85 -16.36 -0.35 0.55
CA ALA A 85 -16.43 -1.62 1.24
C ALA A 85 -16.94 -2.75 0.33
N ASP A 86 -16.17 -3.11 -0.69
CA ASP A 86 -16.56 -4.15 -1.67
C ASP A 86 -16.58 -5.56 -1.06
N LEU A 87 -15.65 -5.84 -0.13
CA LEU A 87 -15.58 -7.08 0.65
C LEU A 87 -15.81 -6.82 2.14
N PRO A 88 -16.35 -7.80 2.89
CA PRO A 88 -16.60 -7.66 4.33
C PRO A 88 -15.33 -7.71 5.19
N ALA A 89 -14.18 -8.06 4.60
CA ALA A 89 -12.91 -8.19 5.29
C ALA A 89 -11.89 -7.20 4.72
N LEU A 90 -11.05 -6.67 5.60
CA LEU A 90 -9.89 -5.89 5.23
C LEU A 90 -8.72 -6.82 4.90
N TYR A 91 -8.13 -6.64 3.72
CA TYR A 91 -6.95 -7.36 3.29
C TYR A 91 -5.74 -6.42 3.21
N VAL A 92 -4.56 -6.99 3.42
CA VAL A 92 -3.27 -6.30 3.29
C VAL A 92 -2.33 -7.19 2.47
N ALA A 93 -1.60 -6.61 1.53
CA ALA A 93 -0.64 -7.34 0.72
C ALA A 93 0.63 -6.53 0.47
N THR A 94 1.80 -7.15 0.46
CA THR A 94 3.06 -6.47 0.13
C THR A 94 3.26 -6.38 -1.38
N LEU A 95 3.89 -5.30 -1.81
CA LEU A 95 4.29 -5.09 -3.20
C LEU A 95 5.76 -5.44 -3.35
N GLU A 96 6.04 -6.68 -3.74
CA GLU A 96 7.39 -7.15 -4.03
C GLU A 96 7.74 -6.96 -5.51
N GLN A 97 8.98 -7.26 -5.91
CA GLN A 97 9.38 -7.11 -7.31
C GLN A 97 8.71 -8.18 -8.19
N GLY A 98 7.61 -7.81 -8.84
CA GLY A 98 6.89 -8.68 -9.79
C GLY A 98 5.90 -9.64 -9.14
N ASP A 99 5.60 -9.47 -7.85
CA ASP A 99 4.62 -10.27 -7.13
C ASP A 99 3.87 -9.44 -6.08
N ILE A 100 2.65 -9.87 -5.74
CA ILE A 100 1.82 -9.30 -4.68
C ILE A 100 1.50 -10.42 -3.70
N LEU A 101 2.02 -10.31 -2.48
CA LEU A 101 1.92 -11.37 -1.48
C LEU A 101 0.97 -10.96 -0.36
N ASP A 102 0.13 -11.88 0.10
CA ASP A 102 -0.70 -11.65 1.28
C ASP A 102 0.21 -11.35 2.49
N ALA A 103 -0.09 -10.24 3.16
CA ALA A 103 0.68 -9.75 4.31
C ALA A 103 -0.03 -10.04 5.63
N TRP A 104 -1.24 -10.60 5.59
CA TRP A 104 -2.00 -10.89 6.79
C TRP A 104 -1.41 -12.10 7.53
N PRO A 105 -1.31 -12.10 8.87
CA PRO A 105 -0.75 -13.24 9.60
C PRO A 105 -1.57 -14.52 9.41
N ASP A 106 -0.91 -15.65 9.14
CA ASP A 106 -1.55 -16.97 8.95
C ASP A 106 -2.40 -17.42 10.16
N ASP A 107 -2.06 -16.96 11.37
CA ASP A 107 -2.70 -17.32 12.63
C ASP A 107 -3.81 -16.35 13.07
N GLU A 108 -4.03 -15.26 12.34
CA GLU A 108 -5.08 -14.29 12.60
C GLU A 108 -6.03 -14.14 11.41
N PRO A 109 -7.36 -14.23 11.58
CA PRO A 109 -8.27 -13.93 10.49
C PRO A 109 -8.22 -12.43 10.13
N PRO A 110 -8.43 -12.07 8.85
CA PRO A 110 -8.65 -10.70 8.41
C PRO A 110 -9.71 -9.96 9.24
N LEU A 111 -9.52 -8.64 9.41
CA LEU A 111 -10.47 -7.83 10.17
C LEU A 111 -11.79 -7.68 9.40
N GLU A 112 -12.84 -8.34 9.88
CA GLU A 112 -14.19 -8.20 9.33
C GLU A 112 -14.90 -6.93 9.82
N PHE A 113 -15.68 -6.33 8.92
CA PHE A 113 -16.52 -5.17 9.13
C PHE A 113 -17.99 -5.51 8.88
N PRO A 114 -18.92 -4.95 9.68
CA PRO A 114 -20.35 -5.21 9.53
C PRO A 114 -20.95 -4.32 8.44
N PHE A 115 -20.52 -4.50 7.19
CA PHE A 115 -21.05 -3.72 6.07
C PHE A 115 -22.43 -4.18 5.62
N SER A 116 -23.16 -3.25 5.00
CA SER A 116 -24.37 -3.52 4.26
C SER A 116 -24.07 -4.40 3.04
N SER A 117 -24.99 -5.30 2.72
CA SER A 117 -24.81 -6.27 1.63
C SER A 117 -24.97 -5.66 0.22
N ASP A 118 -25.21 -4.35 0.11
CA ASP A 118 -25.44 -3.68 -1.17
C ASP A 118 -24.19 -2.99 -1.73
N GLY A 119 -23.05 -3.07 -1.02
CA GLY A 119 -21.75 -2.54 -1.47
C GLY A 119 -21.70 -1.02 -1.55
N SER A 120 -22.65 -0.31 -0.92
CA SER A 120 -22.71 1.15 -0.91
C SER A 120 -21.98 1.80 0.27
N ASP A 121 -21.46 0.98 1.18
CA ASP A 121 -20.77 1.44 2.37
C ASP A 121 -19.39 2.00 2.04
N TRP A 122 -19.05 3.08 2.72
CA TRP A 122 -17.74 3.73 2.65
C TRP A 122 -17.09 3.74 4.03
N VAL A 123 -15.78 3.55 4.03
CA VAL A 123 -14.93 3.60 5.20
C VAL A 123 -13.95 4.74 5.03
N ARG A 124 -13.79 5.55 6.07
CA ARG A 124 -12.65 6.47 6.15
C ARG A 124 -11.48 5.71 6.75
N MET A 125 -10.37 5.72 6.04
CA MET A 125 -9.07 5.31 6.52
C MET A 125 -8.27 6.54 6.91
N ARG A 126 -7.62 6.50 8.07
CA ARG A 126 -6.58 7.44 8.51
C ARG A 126 -5.29 6.67 8.74
N LEU A 127 -4.21 7.12 8.11
CA LEU A 127 -2.88 6.57 8.21
C LEU A 127 -1.99 7.51 9.01
N TYR A 128 -1.26 6.95 9.97
CA TYR A 128 -0.11 7.56 10.61
C TYR A 128 1.14 6.73 10.33
N CYS A 129 2.23 7.40 10.01
CA CYS A 129 3.54 6.80 9.76
C CYS A 129 4.57 7.35 10.74
N HIS A 130 5.58 6.55 11.05
CA HIS A 130 6.79 6.97 11.75
C HIS A 130 7.92 6.01 11.42
N ALA A 131 9.14 6.53 11.27
CA ALA A 131 10.38 5.77 11.30
C ALA A 131 11.37 6.42 12.29
N ASP A 132 12.13 5.60 13.03
CA ASP A 132 13.16 6.11 13.92
C ASP A 132 14.37 6.64 13.12
N ASP A 133 14.65 6.02 11.97
CA ASP A 133 15.62 6.47 10.96
C ASP A 133 14.96 6.50 9.56
N PRO A 134 14.79 7.67 8.92
CA PRO A 134 14.17 7.75 7.61
C PRO A 134 15.16 7.57 6.45
N GLU A 135 16.45 7.29 6.71
CA GLU A 135 17.43 7.09 5.65
C GLU A 135 17.09 5.84 4.81
N PRO A 136 17.10 5.96 3.46
CA PRO A 136 16.88 4.82 2.58
C PRO A 136 17.92 3.71 2.80
N GLY A 137 17.50 2.46 2.76
CA GLY A 137 18.39 1.31 2.91
C GLY A 137 17.75 0.07 3.50
N ILE A 138 18.53 -1.00 3.59
CA ILE A 138 18.10 -2.30 4.11
C ILE A 138 18.25 -2.33 5.62
N GLY A 139 17.17 -2.64 6.34
CA GLY A 139 17.25 -2.97 7.77
C GLY A 139 16.01 -2.60 8.57
N ASP A 140 16.07 -2.88 9.87
CA ASP A 140 15.09 -2.38 10.83
C ASP A 140 15.42 -0.92 11.16
N HIS A 141 14.54 -0.03 10.70
CA HIS A 141 14.63 1.41 10.92
C HIS A 141 13.56 1.92 11.91
N GLY A 142 12.94 0.99 12.66
CA GLY A 142 11.88 1.30 13.62
C GLY A 142 10.60 1.81 12.96
N GLU A 143 10.36 1.45 11.69
CA GLU A 143 9.18 1.88 10.96
C GLU A 143 7.91 1.25 11.54
N ARG A 144 6.91 2.09 11.81
CA ARG A 144 5.63 1.67 12.37
C ARG A 144 4.49 2.50 11.79
N HIS A 145 3.42 1.81 11.42
CA HIS A 145 2.21 2.41 10.87
C HIS A 145 1.01 2.14 11.77
N LEU A 146 0.17 3.16 11.93
CA LEU A 146 -1.14 3.04 12.55
C LEU A 146 -2.22 3.39 11.52
N VAL A 147 -3.07 2.42 11.21
CA VAL A 147 -4.23 2.56 10.34
C VAL A 147 -5.48 2.56 11.19
N GLN A 148 -6.27 3.63 11.14
CA GLN A 148 -7.56 3.75 11.79
C GLN A 148 -8.68 3.77 10.74
N LEU A 149 -9.69 2.93 10.93
CA LEU A 149 -10.80 2.74 10.00
C LEU A 149 -12.13 2.98 10.71
N TRP A 150 -13.04 3.73 10.10
CA TRP A 150 -14.41 3.90 10.61
C TRP A 150 -15.42 4.13 9.48
N PRO A 151 -16.70 3.73 9.64
CA PRO A 151 -17.74 4.03 8.67
C PRO A 151 -17.91 5.54 8.50
N ALA A 152 -17.87 6.02 7.26
CA ALA A 152 -18.03 7.44 6.94
C ALA A 152 -18.44 7.63 5.48
N PRO A 153 -19.14 8.73 5.12
CA PRO A 153 -19.42 9.05 3.72
C PRO A 153 -18.14 9.21 2.90
N HIS A 154 -18.23 8.92 1.60
CA HIS A 154 -17.16 9.25 0.65
C HIS A 154 -16.85 10.75 0.71
N THR A 155 -15.60 11.06 1.00
CA THR A 155 -15.03 12.41 0.97
C THR A 155 -13.65 12.38 0.27
N PRO A 156 -13.24 13.49 -0.37
CA PRO A 156 -11.91 13.57 -0.98
C PRO A 156 -10.78 13.22 0.00
N PRO A 157 -9.64 12.72 -0.50
CA PRO A 157 -8.46 12.50 0.31
C PRO A 157 -7.99 13.79 1.01
N VAL A 158 -7.48 13.65 2.22
CA VAL A 158 -6.84 14.73 2.99
C VAL A 158 -5.41 14.32 3.21
N HIS A 159 -4.49 15.05 2.58
CA HIS A 159 -3.06 14.85 2.75
C HIS A 159 -2.40 16.13 3.26
N PRO A 160 -1.22 16.03 3.89
CA PRO A 160 -0.36 17.18 4.14
C PRO A 160 -0.06 17.98 2.87
N ASP A 161 0.31 19.24 3.06
CA ASP A 161 0.73 20.10 1.95
C ASP A 161 1.92 19.48 1.21
N ILE A 162 1.76 19.26 -0.09
CA ILE A 162 2.84 18.74 -0.93
C ILE A 162 3.94 19.79 -1.13
N THR A 163 5.18 19.37 -0.91
CA THR A 163 6.36 20.19 -1.19
C THR A 163 6.59 20.30 -2.70
N GLU A 164 7.51 21.16 -3.11
CA GLU A 164 7.91 21.26 -4.52
C GLU A 164 8.71 20.03 -4.98
N ALA A 165 9.49 19.42 -4.09
CA ALA A 165 10.23 18.19 -4.40
C ALA A 165 9.27 17.04 -4.71
N ASP A 166 8.18 16.93 -3.95
CA ASP A 166 7.12 15.93 -4.15
C ASP A 166 6.48 16.05 -5.54
N ARG A 167 6.20 17.28 -5.97
CA ARG A 167 5.64 17.55 -7.31
C ARG A 167 6.59 17.14 -8.42
N GLN A 168 7.89 17.37 -8.23
CA GLN A 168 8.90 16.99 -9.22
C GLN A 168 9.05 15.48 -9.33
N ALA A 169 9.01 14.76 -8.20
CA ALA A 169 9.03 13.29 -8.19
C ALA A 169 7.84 12.70 -8.96
N ARG A 170 6.62 13.20 -8.72
CA ARG A 170 5.42 12.80 -9.50
C ARG A 170 5.61 13.01 -11.00
N ALA A 171 6.10 14.19 -11.39
CA ALA A 171 6.29 14.52 -12.80
C ALA A 171 7.34 13.62 -13.48
N ALA A 172 8.41 13.26 -12.76
CA ALA A 172 9.44 12.35 -13.26
C ALA A 172 8.92 10.93 -13.46
N TYR A 173 8.19 10.38 -12.49
CA TYR A 173 7.59 9.05 -12.62
C TYR A 173 6.52 9.00 -13.73
N ALA A 174 5.64 10.01 -13.80
CA ALA A 174 4.65 10.08 -14.87
C ALA A 174 5.32 10.12 -16.26
N ALA A 175 6.51 10.74 -16.37
CA ALA A 175 7.30 10.70 -17.58
C ALA A 175 7.91 9.30 -17.85
N ASP A 176 8.42 8.61 -16.82
CA ASP A 176 8.99 7.27 -16.91
C ASP A 176 7.94 6.21 -17.29
N MET A 177 6.77 6.21 -16.63
CA MET A 177 5.65 5.32 -16.96
C MET A 177 5.00 5.61 -18.31
N ALA A 178 5.09 6.85 -18.79
CA ALA A 178 4.66 7.19 -20.14
C ALA A 178 5.67 6.75 -21.22
N MET A 179 6.89 6.34 -20.83
CA MET A 179 7.79 5.70 -21.76
C MET A 179 7.22 4.32 -22.11
N PRO A 180 7.02 4.00 -23.40
CA PRO A 180 6.67 2.65 -23.79
C PRO A 180 7.74 1.72 -23.23
N VAL A 181 7.33 0.68 -22.50
CA VAL A 181 8.20 -0.45 -22.19
C VAL A 181 8.74 -0.92 -23.53
N GLU A 182 10.02 -0.65 -23.82
CA GLU A 182 10.65 -1.21 -25.01
C GLU A 182 10.50 -2.72 -24.88
N ASP A 183 9.80 -3.31 -25.84
CA ASP A 183 9.57 -4.75 -25.93
C ASP A 183 10.94 -5.42 -26.10
N TYR A 184 11.59 -5.73 -24.98
CA TYR A 184 12.80 -6.55 -24.93
C TYR A 184 12.42 -8.00 -25.25
N SER A 185 11.82 -8.23 -26.41
CA SER A 185 11.89 -9.50 -27.11
C SER A 185 13.35 -9.74 -27.46
N THR A 186 14.09 -10.25 -26.49
CA THR A 186 15.42 -10.80 -26.72
C THR A 186 15.21 -11.96 -27.68
N THR A 187 15.47 -11.73 -28.96
CA THR A 187 15.56 -12.77 -29.96
C THR A 187 16.76 -13.63 -29.55
N TYR A 188 16.50 -14.66 -28.75
CA TYR A 188 17.44 -15.76 -28.60
C TYR A 188 17.66 -16.32 -30.01
N THR A 189 18.80 -15.97 -30.60
CA THR A 189 19.27 -16.60 -31.82
C THR A 189 19.71 -17.99 -31.39
N ASP A 190 18.77 -18.93 -31.48
CA ASP A 190 18.99 -20.34 -31.23
C ASP A 190 20.07 -20.83 -32.21
N THR A 191 21.30 -20.86 -31.73
CA THR A 191 22.44 -21.45 -32.43
C THR A 191 22.68 -22.86 -31.89
N TYR A 192 21.62 -23.66 -31.84
CA TYR A 192 21.74 -25.11 -31.88
C TYR A 192 21.97 -25.57 -33.33
N HIS A 193 23.22 -25.52 -33.79
CA HIS A 193 23.65 -26.35 -34.91
C HIS A 193 23.95 -27.75 -34.39
N GLY A 194 22.92 -28.60 -34.44
CA GLY A 194 23.05 -30.03 -34.20
C GLY A 194 24.07 -30.66 -35.15
N GLU A 195 24.89 -31.51 -34.57
CA GLU A 195 25.71 -32.49 -35.28
C GLU A 195 24.83 -33.42 -36.14
N GLN A 196 25.49 -33.98 -37.18
CA GLN A 196 25.14 -35.14 -38.02
C GLN A 196 24.47 -34.86 -39.38
N ASP A 197 25.25 -34.93 -40.47
CA ASP A 197 25.48 -36.20 -41.20
C ASP A 197 26.43 -35.99 -42.40
N GLY A 198 27.36 -36.92 -42.65
CA GLY A 198 28.12 -36.92 -43.90
C GLY A 198 29.35 -37.84 -44.03
N GLN A 199 29.08 -39.13 -44.32
CA GLN A 199 29.93 -40.19 -44.90
C GLN A 199 30.92 -40.97 -44.03
#